data_AF-A0A949J079-F1
#
_entry.id   AF-A0A949J079-F1
#
_cell.length_a   1.000
_cell.length_b   1.000
_cell.length_c   1.000
_cell.angle_alpha   90.00
_cell.angle_beta   90.00
_cell.angle_gamma   90.00
#
_symmetry.space_group_name_H-M   'P 1'
#
loop_
_entity.id
_entity.type
_entity.pdbx_description
1 polymer ?
#
loop_
_entity_poly.entity_id
_entity_poly.type
_entity_poly.pdbx_seq_one_letter_code
_entity_poly.pdbx_strand_id
1 'polypeptide(L)'
;MFEKLTDFSFQRSRVQALGFYLVLLVAGYALSVLAADLAVMIKTMRLPARGNVYGVVDVRPYVVSLVCVFSTAFAALIVRGKGMSDYKGWICVALAAALSFVSAPFSFIPVAYLTTLPKGHK
;
A
#
# COMPACT_ATOMS: atom_id res chain seq x y z
N MET A 1 -13.05 8.15 -16.93
CA MET A 1 -12.95 7.15 -15.82
C MET A 1 -11.68 7.34 -14.99
N PHE A 2 -10.55 7.74 -15.61
CA PHE A 2 -9.26 7.98 -14.92
C PHE A 2 -9.20 9.28 -14.07
N GLU A 3 -9.97 10.32 -14.39
CA GLU A 3 -10.02 11.58 -13.59
C GLU A 3 -10.43 11.39 -12.12
N LYS A 4 -11.15 10.30 -11.81
CA LYS A 4 -11.61 10.00 -10.44
C LYS A 4 -10.69 9.07 -9.67
N LEU A 5 -9.52 8.70 -10.21
CA LEU A 5 -8.57 7.83 -9.51
C LEU A 5 -7.88 8.55 -8.36
N THR A 6 -7.55 9.83 -8.54
CA THR A 6 -6.90 10.68 -7.52
C THR A 6 -7.90 11.45 -6.66
N ASP A 7 -9.19 11.44 -7.01
CA ASP A 7 -10.24 11.96 -6.13
C ASP A 7 -10.50 10.96 -5.00
N PHE A 8 -9.81 11.19 -3.89
CA PHE A 8 -9.94 10.42 -2.66
C PHE A 8 -11.25 10.71 -1.91
N SER A 9 -11.93 11.81 -2.24
CA SER A 9 -13.23 12.19 -1.69
C SER A 9 -14.39 11.46 -2.38
N PHE A 10 -14.17 10.96 -3.60
CA PHE A 10 -15.20 10.31 -4.41
C PHE A 10 -15.70 9.01 -3.77
N GLN A 11 -17.03 8.90 -3.62
CA GLN A 11 -17.69 7.67 -3.16
C GLN A 11 -17.80 6.70 -4.33
N ARG A 12 -16.94 5.68 -4.34
CA ARG A 12 -16.87 4.67 -5.40
C ARG A 12 -17.97 3.63 -5.18
N SER A 13 -18.59 3.17 -6.27
CA SER A 13 -19.46 1.98 -6.22
C SER A 13 -18.62 0.72 -5.95
N ARG A 14 -19.25 -0.39 -5.53
CA ARG A 14 -18.53 -1.64 -5.24
C ARG A 14 -17.65 -2.12 -6.40
N VAL A 15 -18.13 -1.96 -7.64
CA VAL A 15 -17.39 -2.33 -8.85
C VAL A 15 -16.18 -1.41 -9.07
N GLN A 16 -16.34 -0.11 -8.83
CA GLN A 16 -15.24 0.87 -8.94
C GLN A 16 -14.20 0.71 -7.82
N ALA A 17 -14.63 0.33 -6.62
CA ALA A 17 -13.72 0.03 -5.51
C ALA A 17 -12.88 -1.22 -5.79
N LEU A 18 -13.45 -2.23 -6.45
CA LEU A 18 -12.73 -3.43 -6.89
C LEU A 18 -11.72 -3.09 -8.00
N GLY A 19 -12.10 -2.22 -8.94
CA GLY A 19 -11.16 -1.67 -9.93
C GLY A 19 -10.01 -0.89 -9.27
N PHE A 20 -10.32 -0.04 -8.29
CA PHE A 20 -9.32 0.71 -7.52
C PHE A 20 -8.39 -0.22 -6.72
N TYR A 21 -8.93 -1.28 -6.12
CA TYR A 21 -8.16 -2.31 -5.45
C TYR A 21 -7.17 -3.00 -6.40
N LEU A 22 -7.61 -3.41 -7.59
CA LEU A 22 -6.74 -4.05 -8.59
C LEU A 22 -5.62 -3.11 -9.03
N VAL A 23 -5.92 -1.83 -9.25
CA VAL A 23 -4.91 -0.82 -9.58
C VAL A 23 -3.87 -0.68 -8.46
N LEU A 24 -4.31 -0.60 -7.20
CA LEU A 24 -3.41 -0.54 -6.05
C LEU A 24 -2.57 -1.81 -5.89
N LEU A 25 -3.13 -2.97 -6.21
CA LEU A 25 -2.43 -4.24 -6.12
C LEU A 25 -1.32 -4.33 -7.19
N VAL A 26 -1.61 -3.94 -8.43
CA VAL A 26 -0.62 -3.88 -9.51
C VAL A 26 0.45 -2.84 -9.19
N ALA A 27 0.07 -1.65 -8.72
CA ALA A 27 1.00 -0.61 -8.33
C ALA A 27 1.89 -1.05 -7.15
N GLY A 28 1.30 -1.67 -6.13
CA GLY A 28 2.01 -2.20 -4.97
C GLY A 28 2.99 -3.32 -5.34
N TYR A 29 2.61 -4.20 -6.28
CA TYR A 29 3.50 -5.24 -6.80
C TYR A 29 4.68 -4.64 -7.56
N ALA A 30 4.44 -3.71 -8.49
CA ALA A 30 5.50 -3.03 -9.23
C ALA A 30 6.47 -2.30 -8.29
N LEU A 31 5.93 -1.60 -7.28
CA LEU A 31 6.72 -0.90 -6.27
C LEU A 31 7.57 -1.88 -5.43
N SER A 32 7.00 -3.04 -5.09
CA SER A 32 7.69 -4.11 -4.33
C SER A 32 8.85 -4.71 -5.11
N VAL A 33 8.68 -4.96 -6.41
CA VAL A 33 9.74 -5.45 -7.30
C VAL A 33 10.87 -4.42 -7.40
N LEU A 34 10.54 -3.16 -7.68
CA LEU A 34 11.53 -2.08 -7.76
C LEU A 34 12.31 -1.91 -6.45
N ALA A 35 11.64 -2.02 -5.31
CA ALA A 35 12.29 -1.91 -4.01
C ALA A 35 13.19 -3.12 -3.68
N ALA A 36 12.80 -4.31 -4.10
CA ALA A 36 13.64 -5.50 -4.01
C ALA A 36 14.91 -5.35 -4.86
N ASP A 37 14.77 -4.93 -6.12
CA ASP A 37 15.90 -4.71 -7.03
C ASP A 37 16.85 -3.63 -6.49
N LEU A 38 16.31 -2.52 -5.99
CA LEU A 38 17.10 -1.45 -5.37
C LEU A 38 17.84 -1.95 -4.11
N ALA A 39 17.17 -2.74 -3.26
CA ALA A 39 17.79 -3.30 -2.06
C ALA A 39 18.93 -4.28 -2.41
N VAL A 40 18.76 -5.11 -3.45
CA VAL A 40 19.82 -5.97 -3.97
C VAL A 40 20.98 -5.14 -4.50
N MET A 41 20.71 -4.14 -5.34
CA MET A 41 21.72 -3.26 -5.93
C MET A 41 22.54 -2.52 -4.86
N ILE A 42 21.90 -1.99 -3.82
CA ILE A 42 22.59 -1.30 -2.72
C ILE A 42 23.50 -2.27 -1.95
N LYS A 43 23.04 -3.50 -1.68
CA LYS A 43 23.85 -4.48 -0.95
C LYS A 43 25.00 -5.01 -1.78
N THR A 44 24.81 -5.25 -3.07
CA THR A 44 25.88 -5.70 -3.97
C THR A 44 26.95 -4.63 -4.17
N MET A 45 26.59 -3.34 -4.20
CA MET A 45 27.57 -2.23 -4.22
C MET A 45 28.36 -2.07 -2.93
N ARG A 46 27.81 -2.47 -1.77
CA ARG A 46 28.47 -2.31 -0.46
C ARG A 46 29.33 -3.51 -0.04
N LEU A 47 29.28 -4.63 -0.76
CA LEU A 47 30.10 -5.81 -0.47
C LEU A 47 31.44 -5.69 -1.22
N PRO A 48 32.60 -5.71 -0.52
CA PRO A 48 33.89 -5.80 -1.20
C PRO A 48 33.97 -7.16 -1.92
N ALA A 49 34.47 -7.14 -3.16
CA ALA A 49 34.56 -8.28 -4.08
C ALA A 49 35.53 -9.41 -3.64
N ARG A 50 35.65 -9.70 -2.34
CA ARG A 50 36.48 -10.78 -1.80
C ARG A 50 35.62 -11.85 -1.15
N GLY A 51 35.53 -12.98 -1.84
CA GLY A 51 35.08 -14.24 -1.26
C GLY A 51 33.58 -14.43 -1.37
N ASN A 52 33.18 -15.06 -2.49
CA ASN A 52 32.08 -16.00 -2.62
C ASN A 52 31.13 -16.11 -1.40
N VAL A 53 30.06 -15.33 -1.39
CA VAL A 53 28.85 -15.71 -0.67
C VAL A 53 27.68 -15.30 -1.55
N TYR A 54 27.08 -16.28 -2.24
CA TYR A 54 25.70 -16.20 -2.72
C TYR A 54 24.77 -16.14 -1.49
N GLY A 55 24.91 -15.10 -0.67
CA GLY A 55 24.06 -14.84 0.46
C GLY A 55 22.75 -14.36 -0.13
N VAL A 56 21.71 -15.19 -0.04
CA VAL A 56 20.36 -14.82 -0.41
C VAL A 56 20.05 -13.49 0.28
N VAL A 57 19.98 -12.40 -0.50
CA VAL A 57 19.70 -11.08 0.04
C VAL A 57 18.24 -11.11 0.48
N ASP A 58 18.01 -11.19 1.78
CA ASP A 58 16.66 -11.09 2.31
C ASP A 58 16.14 -9.65 2.12
N VAL A 59 15.34 -9.47 1.08
CA VAL A 59 14.65 -8.21 0.72
C VAL A 59 13.27 -8.09 1.35
N ARG A 60 12.76 -9.19 1.93
CA ARG A 60 11.42 -9.29 2.49
C ARG A 60 11.09 -8.20 3.52
N PRO A 61 11.96 -7.82 4.47
CA PRO A 61 11.64 -6.75 5.43
C PRO A 61 11.47 -5.38 4.76
N TYR A 62 12.22 -5.09 3.68
CA TYR A 62 12.11 -3.83 2.95
C TYR A 62 10.79 -3.76 2.17
N VAL A 63 10.44 -4.86 1.51
CA VAL A 63 9.18 -4.97 0.75
C VAL A 63 7.98 -4.85 1.68
N VAL A 64 7.97 -5.57 2.80
CA VAL A 64 6.87 -5.50 3.79
C VAL A 64 6.73 -4.10 4.37
N SER A 65 7.85 -3.46 4.75
CA SER A 65 7.83 -2.09 5.27
C SER A 65 7.29 -1.09 4.25
N LEU A 66 7.67 -1.22 2.99
CA LEU A 66 7.20 -0.36 1.91
C LEU A 66 5.70 -0.53 1.66
N VAL A 67 5.22 -1.78 1.60
CA VAL A 67 3.80 -2.11 1.46
C VAL A 67 2.99 -1.56 2.64
N CYS A 68 3.53 -1.64 3.86
CA CYS A 68 2.92 -1.04 5.05
C CYS A 68 2.78 0.48 4.90
N VAL A 69 3.87 1.19 4.58
CA VAL A 69 3.85 2.64 4.39
C VAL A 69 2.90 3.04 3.25
N PHE A 70 2.92 2.32 2.14
CA PHE A 70 2.11 2.62 0.97
C PHE A 70 0.61 2.43 1.26
N SER A 71 0.22 1.27 1.82
CA SER A 71 -1.17 0.98 2.16
C SER A 71 -1.73 1.92 3.23
N THR A 72 -0.95 2.22 4.26
CA THR A 72 -1.35 3.15 5.34
C THR A 72 -1.43 4.60 4.86
N ALA A 73 -0.50 5.05 4.02
CA ALA A 73 -0.55 6.37 3.42
C ALA A 73 -1.80 6.54 2.54
N PHE A 74 -2.11 5.57 1.69
CA PHE A 74 -3.33 5.61 0.88
C PHE A 74 -4.59 5.61 1.74
N ALA A 75 -4.66 4.75 2.76
CA ALA A 75 -5.78 4.74 3.71
C ALA A 75 -5.95 6.12 4.37
N ALA A 76 -4.86 6.72 4.86
CA ALA A 76 -4.88 8.02 5.52
C ALA A 76 -5.28 9.16 4.55
N LEU A 77 -4.82 9.13 3.30
CA LEU A 77 -5.22 10.09 2.27
C LEU A 77 -6.72 9.99 1.95
N ILE A 78 -7.28 8.78 1.90
CA ILE A 78 -8.73 8.58 1.69
C ILE A 78 -9.53 9.11 2.89
N VAL A 79 -9.11 8.76 4.10
CA VAL A 79 -9.75 9.23 5.34
C VAL A 79 -9.75 10.76 5.41
N ARG A 80 -8.60 11.40 5.15
CA ARG A 80 -8.47 12.86 5.11
C ARG A 80 -9.27 13.49 3.97
N GLY A 81 -9.19 12.93 2.77
CA GLY A 81 -9.91 13.43 1.59
C GLY A 81 -11.43 13.34 1.71
N LYS A 82 -11.94 12.40 2.51
CA LYS A 82 -13.36 12.27 2.84
C LYS A 82 -13.81 13.05 4.07
N GLY A 83 -12.89 13.71 4.78
CA GLY A 83 -13.19 14.38 6.05
C GLY A 83 -13.67 13.41 7.14
N MET A 84 -13.36 12.12 7.03
CA MET A 84 -13.76 11.11 8.00
C MET A 84 -12.82 11.17 9.21
N SER A 85 -13.14 11.99 10.22
CA SER A 85 -12.43 11.95 11.51
C SER A 85 -12.92 10.83 12.43
N ASP A 86 -13.90 10.04 11.99
CA ASP A 86 -14.50 8.98 12.80
C ASP A 86 -13.54 7.84 13.10
N TYR A 87 -13.76 7.19 14.25
CA TYR A 87 -13.04 6.00 14.70
C TYR A 87 -12.99 4.89 13.62
N LYS A 88 -14.04 4.77 12.78
CA LYS A 88 -14.12 3.79 11.69
C LYS A 88 -13.05 4.01 10.61
N GLY A 89 -12.73 5.26 10.30
CA GLY A 89 -11.70 5.61 9.32
C GLY A 89 -10.32 5.19 9.81
N TRP A 90 -10.01 5.53 11.06
CA TRP A 90 -8.74 5.17 11.70
C TRP A 90 -8.59 3.68 11.96
N ILE A 91 -9.67 2.95 12.27
CA ILE A 91 -9.64 1.49 12.34
C ILE A 91 -9.24 0.89 10.99
N CYS A 92 -9.76 1.40 9.87
CA CYS A 92 -9.37 0.89 8.55
C CYS A 92 -7.90 1.18 8.22
N VAL A 93 -7.36 2.32 8.65
CA VAL A 93 -5.92 2.64 8.52
C VAL A 93 -5.08 1.68 9.35
N ALA A 94 -5.46 1.44 10.61
CA ALA A 94 -4.77 0.49 11.48
C ALA A 94 -4.87 -0.95 10.93
N LEU A 95 -6.01 -1.32 10.36
CA LEU A 95 -6.21 -2.63 9.73
C LEU A 95 -5.35 -2.78 8.47
N ALA A 96 -5.22 -1.73 7.65
CA ALA A 96 -4.31 -1.73 6.50
C ALA A 96 -2.86 -1.96 6.94
N ALA A 97 -2.43 -1.29 8.01
CA ALA A 97 -1.10 -1.47 8.60
C ALA A 97 -0.90 -2.92 9.10
N ALA A 98 -1.84 -3.45 9.87
CA ALA A 98 -1.74 -4.80 10.44
C ALA A 98 -1.72 -5.88 9.35
N LEU A 99 -2.59 -5.75 8.34
CA LEU A 99 -2.68 -6.71 7.24
C LEU A 99 -1.49 -6.65 6.27
N SER A 100 -0.74 -5.55 6.25
CA SER A 100 0.49 -5.45 5.44
C SER A 100 1.58 -6.45 5.84
N PHE A 101 1.59 -6.88 7.11
CA PHE A 101 2.51 -7.92 7.60
C PHE A 101 2.13 -9.32 7.12
N VAL A 102 0.86 -9.54 6.77
CA VAL A 102 0.38 -10.80 6.21
C VAL A 102 0.76 -10.87 4.73
N SER A 103 0.27 -9.91 3.94
CA SER A 103 0.69 -9.70 2.56
C SER A 103 0.08 -8.42 1.98
N ALA A 104 0.67 -7.95 0.87
CA ALA A 104 0.18 -6.81 0.10
C ALA A 104 -1.32 -6.86 -0.25
N PRO A 105 -1.89 -7.95 -0.82
CA PRO A 105 -3.31 -7.98 -1.17
C PRO A 105 -4.23 -7.75 0.04
N PHE A 106 -3.91 -8.29 1.21
CA PHE A 106 -4.76 -8.10 2.39
C PHE A 106 -4.75 -6.65 2.88
N SER A 107 -3.60 -5.96 2.80
CA SER A 107 -3.48 -4.56 3.23
C SER A 107 -4.34 -3.59 2.42
N PHE A 108 -4.61 -3.90 1.14
CA PHE A 108 -5.38 -3.03 0.25
C PHE A 108 -6.90 -3.22 0.35
N ILE A 109 -7.38 -4.29 0.98
CA ILE A 109 -8.81 -4.53 1.21
C ILE A 109 -9.44 -3.38 2.03
N PRO A 110 -8.92 -3.01 3.23
CA PRO A 110 -9.47 -1.89 3.99
C PRO A 110 -9.32 -0.55 3.26
N VAL A 111 -8.26 -0.37 2.46
CA VAL A 111 -8.06 0.83 1.63
C VAL A 111 -9.16 0.96 0.59
N ALA A 112 -9.49 -0.13 -0.11
CA ALA A 112 -10.57 -0.15 -1.09
C ALA A 112 -11.94 0.03 -0.44
N TYR A 113 -12.17 -0.58 0.73
CA TYR A 113 -13.39 -0.40 1.50
C TYR A 113 -13.61 1.07 1.90
N LEU A 114 -12.58 1.78 2.35
CA LEU A 114 -12.66 3.22 2.66
C LEU A 114 -13.17 4.05 1.46
N THR A 115 -12.85 3.65 0.23
CA THR A 115 -13.35 4.36 -0.96
C THR A 115 -14.86 4.20 -1.18
N THR A 116 -15.50 3.17 -0.62
CA THR A 116 -16.95 2.93 -0.71
C THR A 116 -17.77 3.69 0.33
N LEU A 117 -17.13 4.11 1.44
CA LEU A 117 -17.82 4.81 2.51
C LEU A 117 -18.30 6.20 2.06
N PRO A 118 -19.43 6.70 2.55
CA PRO A 118 -19.84 8.08 2.30
C PRO A 118 -18.82 9.06 2.91
N LYS A 119 -18.83 10.31 2.45
CA LYS A 119 -18.04 11.37 3.11
C LYS A 119 -18.49 11.50 4.56
N GLY A 120 -17.55 11.73 5.47
CA GLY A 120 -17.88 11.99 6.87
C GLY A 120 -18.69 13.28 6.93
N HIS A 121 -19.94 13.20 7.40
CA HIS A 121 -20.67 14.39 7.79
C HIS A 121 -20.00 14.93 9.06
N LYS A 122 -19.47 16.15 8.98
CA LYS A 122 -19.19 16.97 10.16
C LYS A 122 -20.50 17.28 10.88
#